data_AF-A0A059AYN1-F1
#
_entry.id   AF-A0A059AYN1-F1
#
_cell.length_a   1.000
_cell.length_b   1.000
_cell.length_c   1.000
_cell.angle_alpha   90.00
_cell.angle_beta   90.00
_cell.angle_gamma   90.00
#
_symmetry.space_group_name_H-M   'P 1'
#
loop_
_entity.id
_entity.type
_entity.pdbx_description
1 polymer ?
#
loop_
_entity_poly.entity_id
_entity_poly.type
_entity_poly.pdbx_seq_one_letter_code
_entity_poly.pdbx_strand_id
1 'polypeptide(L)'
;MRRHRAIDANIEEFLQVHNNFSPIRYSYSDIKKITKNFKCKLGEGGYGSVYREILRSGNEVAVKILNKPESNGQDFISEVATIGRINHINVVQLVGFCFDYSKQALVYDFMPNGSLDKHISNKNGDDPLDYKKMHEISLGIARGMEYLHRGCDMQILHFDIKPHNILLDQSFTPKISDFGLARLYPIGHSIVSLTAARGTLGYMAHELFYKDIGGISYKADLYSFGMMLMEMAGRRRNINAHAEHSSQIYFPLWVYDQLSKEKEVERVEVIEEERETRKMIIVALWCIQLSPNDRPSMRKVLDMLEGDIDKLQLPPKPLLYPTEAPIDDDNNEIELEMHVPSLIM
;
A
#
# COMPACT_ATOMS: atom_id res chain seq x y z
N MET A 1 15.26 31.37 2.34
CA MET A 1 16.50 30.93 3.02
C MET A 1 16.32 30.51 4.47
N ARG A 2 15.69 31.31 5.37
CA ARG A 2 15.58 30.95 6.81
C ARG A 2 14.74 29.68 7.09
N ARG A 3 13.60 29.48 6.40
CA ARG A 3 12.77 28.25 6.55
C ARG A 3 13.50 26.97 6.14
N HIS A 4 14.27 26.98 5.06
CA HIS A 4 15.02 25.81 4.59
C HIS A 4 16.10 25.42 5.61
N ARG A 5 16.86 26.39 6.13
CA ARG A 5 17.86 26.12 7.18
C ARG A 5 17.26 25.53 8.46
N ALA A 6 16.05 25.94 8.84
CA ALA A 6 15.36 25.38 10.01
C ALA A 6 14.91 23.93 9.78
N ILE A 7 14.41 23.61 8.58
CA ILE A 7 14.05 22.23 8.21
C ILE A 7 15.30 21.34 8.20
N ASP A 8 16.39 21.80 7.59
CA ASP A 8 17.63 21.03 7.51
C ASP A 8 18.23 20.78 8.91
N ALA A 9 18.14 21.77 9.81
CA ALA A 9 18.56 21.63 11.21
C ALA A 9 17.73 20.58 11.96
N ASN A 10 16.42 20.54 11.75
CA ASN A 10 15.55 19.55 12.38
C ASN A 10 15.86 18.11 11.90
N ILE A 11 16.15 17.93 10.62
CA ILE A 11 16.55 16.61 10.09
C ILE A 11 17.90 16.20 10.68
N GLU A 12 18.86 17.12 10.75
CA GLU A 12 20.18 16.81 11.31
C GLU A 12 20.12 16.48 12.80
N GLU A 13 19.31 17.21 13.58
CA GLU A 13 19.04 16.91 14.98
C GLU A 13 18.41 15.51 15.14
N PHE A 14 17.41 15.19 14.32
CA PHE A 14 16.80 13.86 14.30
C PHE A 14 17.84 12.77 14.06
N LEU A 15 18.69 12.92 13.04
CA LEU A 15 19.73 11.95 12.69
C LEU A 15 20.75 11.78 13.82
N GLN A 16 21.15 12.87 14.50
CA GLN A 16 22.10 12.82 15.62
C GLN A 16 21.53 12.12 16.85
N VAL A 17 20.27 12.39 17.20
CA VAL A 17 19.58 11.75 18.34
C VAL A 17 19.41 10.24 18.10
N HIS A 18 19.33 9.83 16.83
CA HIS A 18 19.03 8.47 16.44
C HIS A 18 20.24 7.71 15.85
N ASN A 19 21.48 8.07 16.22
CA ASN A 19 22.74 7.50 15.72
C ASN A 19 22.89 5.95 15.78
N ASN A 20 21.96 5.22 16.42
CA ASN A 20 21.89 3.75 16.43
C ASN A 20 21.13 3.16 15.21
N PHE A 21 21.00 3.90 14.12
CA PHE A 21 20.41 3.39 12.88
C PHE A 21 21.31 2.32 12.24
N SER A 22 20.70 1.20 11.83
CA SER A 22 21.39 0.15 11.08
C SER A 22 21.81 0.56 9.65
N PRO A 23 21.12 1.50 8.95
CA PRO A 23 21.55 1.99 7.64
C PRO A 23 22.82 2.85 7.65
N ILE A 24 23.65 2.68 6.62
CA ILE A 24 24.89 3.44 6.42
C ILE A 24 24.57 4.89 6.02
N ARG A 25 25.14 5.87 6.73
CA ARG A 25 25.10 7.29 6.32
C ARG A 25 26.20 7.57 5.28
N TYR A 26 25.80 7.74 4.02
CA TYR A 26 26.68 8.09 2.92
C TYR A 26 26.83 9.61 2.75
N SER A 27 28.00 10.05 2.29
CA SER A 27 28.14 11.41 1.76
C SER A 27 27.57 11.51 0.34
N TYR A 28 27.23 12.71 -0.11
CA TYR A 28 26.81 12.90 -1.51
C TYR A 28 27.90 12.54 -2.51
N SER A 29 29.18 12.66 -2.13
CA SER A 29 30.31 12.18 -2.95
C SER A 29 30.24 10.67 -3.14
N ASP A 30 29.89 9.93 -2.09
CA ASP A 30 29.73 8.47 -2.16
C ASP A 30 28.55 8.09 -3.04
N ILE A 31 27.41 8.77 -2.91
CA ILE A 31 26.25 8.57 -3.80
C ILE A 31 26.63 8.80 -5.28
N LYS A 32 27.39 9.85 -5.59
CA LYS A 32 27.89 10.08 -6.95
C LYS A 32 28.82 8.97 -7.45
N LYS A 33 29.69 8.45 -6.58
CA LYS A 33 30.60 7.34 -6.92
C LYS A 33 29.82 6.05 -7.16
N ILE A 34 28.88 5.72 -6.28
CA ILE A 34 27.99 4.55 -6.40
C ILE A 34 27.26 4.60 -7.73
N THR A 35 26.61 5.73 -8.03
CA THR A 35 25.82 5.95 -9.26
C THR A 35 26.64 6.24 -10.51
N LYS A 36 27.97 6.20 -10.44
CA LYS A 36 28.89 6.55 -11.55
C LYS A 36 28.49 7.86 -12.23
N ASN A 37 28.17 8.87 -11.41
CA ASN A 37 27.55 10.14 -11.81
C ASN A 37 26.16 9.99 -12.47
N PHE A 38 25.28 9.22 -11.84
CA PHE A 38 23.86 9.06 -12.23
C PHE A 38 23.66 8.49 -13.65
N LYS A 39 24.51 7.54 -14.06
CA LYS A 39 24.53 7.04 -15.45
C LYS A 39 23.39 6.07 -15.78
N CYS A 40 23.04 5.17 -14.87
CA CYS A 40 22.09 4.08 -15.10
C CYS A 40 20.74 4.34 -14.43
N LYS A 41 19.93 5.21 -15.03
CA LYS A 41 18.59 5.56 -14.53
C LYS A 41 17.58 4.44 -14.83
N LEU A 42 16.88 3.98 -13.79
CA LEU A 42 15.80 3.00 -13.87
C LEU A 42 14.44 3.66 -14.15
N GLY A 43 14.22 4.85 -13.60
CA GLY A 43 12.94 5.54 -13.70
C GLY A 43 12.93 6.88 -12.97
N GLU A 44 11.86 7.62 -13.15
CA GLU A 44 11.57 8.91 -12.50
C GLU A 44 10.08 9.05 -12.28
N GLY A 45 9.72 9.66 -11.15
CA GLY A 45 8.35 10.03 -10.81
C GLY A 45 8.32 11.20 -9.84
N GLY A 46 7.14 11.50 -9.28
CA GLY A 46 6.96 12.63 -8.35
C GLY A 46 7.92 12.60 -7.15
N TYR A 47 8.26 11.40 -6.67
CA TYR A 47 9.12 11.21 -5.51
C TYR A 47 10.62 11.27 -5.80
N GLY A 48 11.05 11.32 -7.06
CA GLY A 48 12.48 11.31 -7.39
C GLY A 48 12.88 10.50 -8.62
N SER A 49 14.20 10.38 -8.81
CA SER A 49 14.83 9.53 -9.82
C SER A 49 15.50 8.33 -9.16
N VAL A 50 15.35 7.14 -9.75
CA VAL A 50 15.92 5.89 -9.23
C VAL A 50 17.02 5.37 -10.17
N TYR A 51 18.12 4.90 -9.61
CA TYR A 51 19.29 4.39 -10.34
C TYR A 51 19.67 2.99 -9.87
N ARG A 52 20.04 2.09 -10.79
CA ARG A 52 20.55 0.75 -10.46
C ARG A 52 22.06 0.75 -10.44
N GLU A 53 22.64 0.19 -9.39
CA GLU A 53 24.09 0.05 -9.28
C GLU A 53 24.50 -1.22 -8.55
N ILE A 54 25.80 -1.52 -8.60
CA ILE A 54 26.42 -2.61 -7.87
C ILE A 54 27.45 -2.00 -6.92
N LEU A 55 27.28 -2.24 -5.61
CA LEU A 55 28.23 -1.81 -4.60
C LEU A 55 29.56 -2.58 -4.73
N ARG A 56 30.62 -2.06 -4.12
CA ARG A 56 31.92 -2.77 -4.08
C ARG A 56 31.85 -4.13 -3.40
N SER A 57 30.86 -4.34 -2.53
CA SER A 57 30.58 -5.63 -1.90
C SER A 57 30.00 -6.67 -2.88
N GLY A 58 29.59 -6.26 -4.08
CA GLY A 58 28.88 -7.10 -5.04
C GLY A 58 27.35 -7.02 -4.93
N ASN A 59 26.81 -6.35 -3.90
CA ASN A 59 25.37 -6.21 -3.72
C ASN A 59 24.78 -5.24 -4.74
N GLU A 60 23.70 -5.65 -5.41
CA GLU A 60 22.92 -4.76 -6.27
C GLU A 60 22.01 -3.85 -5.45
N VAL A 61 22.00 -2.55 -5.76
CA VAL A 61 21.23 -1.53 -5.05
C VAL A 61 20.43 -0.64 -5.98
N ALA A 62 19.29 -0.17 -5.47
CA ALA A 62 18.52 0.92 -6.02
C ALA A 62 18.79 2.20 -5.24
N VAL A 63 19.33 3.22 -5.93
CA VAL A 63 19.58 4.55 -5.35
C VAL A 63 18.44 5.48 -5.77
N LYS A 64 17.56 5.83 -4.84
CA LYS A 64 16.46 6.80 -5.03
C LYS A 64 16.97 8.18 -4.63
N ILE A 65 17.13 9.07 -5.60
CA ILE A 65 17.43 10.49 -5.40
C ILE A 65 16.10 11.22 -5.28
N LEU A 66 15.84 11.81 -4.12
CA LEU A 66 14.58 12.51 -3.88
C LEU A 66 14.60 13.87 -4.59
N ASN A 67 13.47 14.21 -5.20
CA ASN A 67 13.23 15.56 -5.70
C ASN A 67 13.17 16.54 -4.51
N LYS A 68 13.28 17.85 -4.78
CA LYS A 68 13.20 18.87 -3.71
C LYS A 68 11.99 18.59 -2.81
N PRO A 69 12.13 18.58 -1.48
CA PRO A 69 11.06 18.16 -0.60
C PRO A 69 9.91 19.16 -0.66
N GLU A 70 8.82 18.81 -1.34
CA GLU A 70 7.55 19.55 -1.23
C GLU A 70 6.96 19.39 0.18
N SER A 71 7.26 18.26 0.85
CA SER A 71 6.77 17.88 2.18
C SER A 71 7.63 18.36 3.36
N ASN A 72 8.46 19.40 3.19
CA ASN A 72 9.40 19.88 4.23
C ASN A 72 10.32 18.77 4.79
N GLY A 73 10.64 17.75 4.00
CA GLY A 73 11.55 16.65 4.38
C GLY A 73 10.92 15.58 5.27
N GLN A 74 9.61 15.65 5.52
CA GLN A 74 8.91 14.68 6.37
C GLN A 74 8.89 13.26 5.79
N ASP A 75 8.83 13.12 4.46
CA ASP A 75 8.84 11.79 3.83
C ASP A 75 10.21 11.12 4.01
N PHE A 76 11.30 11.89 3.86
CA PHE A 76 12.65 11.41 4.12
C PHE A 76 12.83 10.97 5.57
N ILE A 77 12.40 11.78 6.53
CA ILE A 77 12.42 11.42 7.96
C ILE A 77 11.59 10.15 8.18
N SER A 78 10.38 10.08 7.59
CA SER A 78 9.48 8.93 7.77
C SER A 78 10.10 7.64 7.23
N GLU A 79 10.72 7.67 6.04
CA GLU A 79 11.45 6.52 5.50
C GLU A 79 12.60 6.13 6.44
N VAL A 80 13.56 7.02 6.72
CA VAL A 80 14.74 6.70 7.55
C VAL A 80 14.36 6.25 8.97
N ALA A 81 13.39 6.91 9.60
CA ALA A 81 12.93 6.58 10.96
C ALA A 81 12.26 5.21 11.04
N THR A 82 11.50 4.85 10.00
CA THR A 82 10.67 3.64 9.98
C THR A 82 11.48 2.46 9.45
N ILE A 83 11.90 2.51 8.18
CA ILE A 83 12.53 1.36 7.52
C ILE A 83 13.95 1.12 7.99
N GLY A 84 14.63 2.15 8.53
CA GLY A 84 15.99 2.03 9.04
C GLY A 84 16.14 1.15 10.28
N ARG A 85 15.03 0.70 10.89
CA ARG A 85 15.03 -0.13 12.10
C ARG A 85 14.37 -1.50 11.89
N ILE A 86 13.96 -1.79 10.66
CA ILE A 86 13.18 -2.96 10.31
C ILE A 86 14.04 -3.90 9.49
N ASN A 87 13.93 -5.19 9.79
CA ASN A 87 14.44 -6.26 8.95
C ASN A 87 13.42 -7.39 8.92
N HIS A 88 12.75 -7.55 7.79
CA HIS A 88 11.75 -8.59 7.59
C HIS A 88 11.78 -9.10 6.14
N ILE A 89 11.58 -10.40 5.95
CA ILE A 89 11.66 -11.03 4.62
C ILE A 89 10.67 -10.44 3.60
N ASN A 90 9.56 -9.85 4.05
CA ASN A 90 8.55 -9.21 3.18
C ASN A 90 8.54 -7.68 3.21
N VAL A 91 9.63 -7.06 3.67
CA VAL A 91 9.79 -5.61 3.71
C VAL A 91 11.13 -5.25 3.05
N VAL A 92 11.17 -4.16 2.28
CA VAL A 92 12.40 -3.74 1.60
C VAL A 92 13.46 -3.30 2.63
N GLN A 93 14.72 -3.67 2.40
CA GLN A 93 15.82 -3.28 3.27
C GLN A 93 16.41 -1.94 2.84
N LEU A 94 16.41 -0.95 3.74
CA LEU A 94 17.20 0.26 3.58
C LEU A 94 18.65 -0.04 3.96
N VAL A 95 19.54 0.02 2.98
CA VAL A 95 20.99 -0.22 3.14
C VAL A 95 21.67 1.04 3.68
N GLY A 96 21.23 2.20 3.21
CA GLY A 96 21.81 3.48 3.63
C GLY A 96 21.04 4.68 3.12
N PHE A 97 21.47 5.85 3.56
CA PHE A 97 20.89 7.13 3.16
C PHE A 97 21.97 8.19 3.02
N CYS A 98 21.64 9.26 2.29
CA CYS A 98 22.43 10.48 2.23
C CYS A 98 21.52 11.64 2.57
N PHE A 99 21.96 12.47 3.51
CA PHE A 99 21.38 13.76 3.79
C PHE A 99 22.50 14.81 3.73
N ASP A 100 22.49 15.60 2.66
CA ASP A 100 23.36 16.76 2.43
C ASP A 100 22.47 17.94 2.00
N TYR A 101 21.63 18.39 2.93
CA TYR A 101 20.67 19.49 2.77
C TYR A 101 19.70 19.26 1.59
N SER A 102 19.91 19.97 0.48
CA SER A 102 19.09 19.88 -0.73
C SER A 102 19.28 18.60 -1.52
N LYS A 103 20.20 17.72 -1.09
CA LYS A 103 20.53 16.46 -1.74
C LYS A 103 20.23 15.32 -0.79
N GLN A 104 19.12 14.66 -1.04
CA GLN A 104 18.64 13.55 -0.25
C GLN A 104 18.61 12.30 -1.13
N ALA A 105 19.14 11.21 -0.61
CA ALA A 105 19.12 9.93 -1.29
C ALA A 105 18.86 8.78 -0.32
N LEU A 106 18.22 7.74 -0.84
CA LEU A 106 17.96 6.50 -0.14
C LEU A 106 18.54 5.35 -0.98
N VAL A 107 19.20 4.41 -0.31
CA VAL A 107 19.88 3.27 -0.93
C VAL A 107 19.21 2.01 -0.42
N TYR A 108 18.56 1.29 -1.32
CA TYR A 108 17.82 0.07 -1.06
C TYR A 108 18.48 -1.12 -1.74
N ASP A 109 18.22 -2.33 -1.25
CA ASP A 109 18.47 -3.54 -2.04
C ASP A 109 17.69 -3.48 -3.36
N PHE A 110 18.32 -3.89 -4.46
CA PHE A 110 17.66 -3.89 -5.77
C PHE A 110 16.71 -5.07 -5.94
N MET A 111 15.52 -4.80 -6.49
CA MET A 111 14.47 -5.77 -6.75
C MET A 111 14.36 -6.05 -8.25
N PRO A 112 14.95 -7.15 -8.76
CA PRO A 112 15.13 -7.36 -10.19
C PRO A 112 13.84 -7.61 -10.96
N ASN A 113 12.80 -8.13 -10.31
CA ASN A 113 11.50 -8.35 -10.94
C ASN A 113 10.59 -7.10 -10.87
N GLY A 114 11.09 -5.98 -10.34
CA GLY A 114 10.35 -4.72 -10.33
C GLY A 114 9.11 -4.76 -9.44
N SER A 115 8.12 -3.95 -9.77
CA SER A 115 6.91 -3.73 -8.98
C SER A 115 5.75 -4.61 -9.45
N LEU A 116 4.88 -5.00 -8.53
CA LEU A 116 3.78 -5.95 -8.77
C LEU A 116 2.75 -5.41 -9.78
N ASP A 117 2.53 -4.10 -9.88
CA ASP A 117 1.64 -3.47 -10.87
C ASP A 117 2.00 -3.84 -12.31
N LYS A 118 3.30 -3.94 -12.61
CA LYS A 118 3.79 -4.31 -13.95
C LYS A 118 3.40 -5.73 -14.31
N HIS A 119 3.34 -6.59 -13.30
CA HIS A 119 2.86 -7.94 -13.48
C HIS A 119 1.34 -7.93 -13.65
N ILE A 120 0.59 -7.31 -12.74
CA ILE A 120 -0.88 -7.27 -12.83
C ILE A 120 -1.37 -6.69 -14.18
N SER A 121 -0.72 -5.64 -14.67
CA SER A 121 -1.12 -4.96 -15.90
C SER A 121 -0.69 -5.67 -17.19
N ASN A 122 0.21 -6.67 -17.11
CA ASN A 122 0.70 -7.36 -18.29
C ASN A 122 -0.36 -8.33 -18.84
N LYS A 123 -1.06 -7.86 -19.87
CA LYS A 123 -2.14 -8.57 -20.59
C LYS A 123 -1.62 -9.49 -21.71
N ASN A 124 -0.32 -9.47 -22.02
CA ASN A 124 0.23 -10.15 -23.20
C ASN A 124 0.50 -11.65 -22.99
N GLY A 125 0.08 -12.24 -21.88
CA GLY A 125 0.18 -13.69 -21.61
C GLY A 125 1.57 -14.21 -21.24
N ASP A 126 2.63 -13.44 -21.50
CA ASP A 126 4.03 -13.81 -21.24
C ASP A 126 4.49 -13.60 -19.77
N ASP A 127 3.58 -13.34 -18.84
CA ASP A 127 3.97 -13.11 -17.45
C ASP A 127 4.21 -14.43 -16.70
N PRO A 128 5.36 -14.57 -16.02
CA PRO A 128 5.70 -15.78 -15.27
C PRO A 128 4.79 -16.05 -14.06
N LEU A 129 3.96 -15.10 -13.61
CA LEU A 129 3.14 -15.26 -12.41
C LEU A 129 1.79 -15.93 -12.71
N ASP A 130 1.69 -17.21 -12.36
CA ASP A 130 0.42 -17.96 -12.30
C ASP A 130 -0.42 -17.62 -11.05
N TYR A 131 -1.60 -18.22 -10.93
CA TYR A 131 -2.53 -17.96 -9.82
C TYR A 131 -1.96 -18.38 -8.47
N LYS A 132 -1.26 -19.52 -8.43
CA LYS A 132 -0.63 -20.02 -7.21
C LYS A 132 0.45 -19.04 -6.75
N LYS A 133 1.25 -18.52 -7.67
CA LYS A 133 2.30 -17.56 -7.35
C LYS A 133 1.73 -16.22 -6.90
N MET A 134 0.61 -15.77 -7.49
CA MET A 134 -0.10 -14.59 -7.01
C MET A 134 -0.64 -14.78 -5.59
N HIS A 135 -1.15 -15.96 -5.26
CA HIS A 135 -1.54 -16.28 -3.88
C HIS A 135 -0.35 -16.30 -2.93
N GLU A 136 0.78 -16.93 -3.29
CA GLU A 136 2.01 -16.91 -2.49
C GLU A 136 2.51 -15.47 -2.24
N ILE A 137 2.45 -14.61 -3.26
CA ILE A 137 2.76 -13.18 -3.16
C ILE A 137 1.78 -12.50 -2.18
N SER A 138 0.48 -12.75 -2.31
CA SER A 138 -0.53 -12.18 -1.41
C SER A 138 -0.26 -12.53 0.06
N LEU A 139 0.17 -13.77 0.30
CA LEU A 139 0.51 -14.27 1.62
C LEU A 139 1.78 -13.61 2.17
N GLY A 140 2.81 -13.45 1.33
CA GLY A 140 4.03 -12.73 1.70
C GLY A 140 3.75 -11.27 2.07
N ILE A 141 2.92 -10.58 1.30
CA ILE A 141 2.50 -9.20 1.62
C ILE A 141 1.77 -9.16 2.97
N ALA A 142 0.81 -10.07 3.20
CA ALA A 142 0.07 -10.13 4.47
C ALA A 142 1.00 -10.38 5.67
N ARG A 143 2.03 -11.22 5.52
CA ARG A 143 3.04 -11.45 6.57
C ARG A 143 3.85 -10.20 6.86
N GLY A 144 4.26 -9.46 5.82
CA GLY A 144 4.92 -8.17 5.96
C GLY A 144 4.06 -7.16 6.71
N MET A 145 2.76 -7.06 6.38
CA MET A 145 1.82 -6.17 7.05
C MET A 145 1.59 -6.54 8.53
N GLU A 146 1.40 -7.83 8.84
CA GLU A 146 1.27 -8.28 10.25
C GLU A 146 2.51 -7.90 11.06
N TYR A 147 3.71 -8.06 10.47
CA TYR A 147 4.95 -7.64 11.08
C TYR A 147 4.98 -6.12 11.34
N LEU A 148 4.61 -5.28 10.36
CA LEU A 148 4.53 -3.83 10.54
C LEU A 148 3.51 -3.42 11.61
N HIS A 149 2.37 -4.09 11.68
CA HIS A 149 1.27 -3.72 12.57
C HIS A 149 1.47 -4.19 14.01
N ARG A 150 2.16 -5.31 14.22
CA ARG A 150 2.23 -6.02 15.51
C ARG A 150 3.58 -6.65 15.85
N GLY A 151 4.47 -6.81 14.88
CA GLY A 151 5.79 -7.45 15.07
C GLY A 151 6.92 -6.50 15.44
N CYS A 152 6.68 -5.19 15.42
CA CYS A 152 7.63 -4.15 15.80
C CYS A 152 7.33 -3.57 17.18
N ASP A 153 8.33 -2.97 17.83
CA ASP A 153 8.19 -2.26 19.13
C ASP A 153 7.20 -1.09 19.06
N MET A 154 7.00 -0.56 17.87
CA MET A 154 5.98 0.45 17.54
C MET A 154 5.13 -0.08 16.39
N GLN A 155 3.83 0.21 16.42
CA GLN A 155 2.95 -0.06 15.30
C GLN A 155 3.28 0.89 14.15
N ILE A 156 3.50 0.32 12.97
CA ILE A 156 3.79 1.07 11.75
C ILE A 156 2.58 1.01 10.83
N LEU A 157 1.98 2.17 10.56
CA LEU A 157 0.93 2.30 9.54
C LEU A 157 1.56 2.79 8.25
N HIS A 158 1.36 2.06 7.16
CA HIS A 158 2.01 2.33 5.88
C HIS A 158 1.31 3.44 5.09
N PHE A 159 -0.03 3.43 5.06
CA PHE A 159 -0.94 4.32 4.34
C PHE A 159 -0.85 4.33 2.80
N ASP A 160 0.11 3.63 2.21
CA ASP A 160 0.23 3.52 0.74
C ASP A 160 0.44 2.08 0.24
N ILE A 161 -0.32 1.12 0.78
CA ILE A 161 -0.29 -0.26 0.30
C ILE A 161 -1.00 -0.34 -1.06
N LYS A 162 -0.25 -0.66 -2.12
CA LYS A 162 -0.75 -0.81 -3.50
C LYS A 162 0.25 -1.59 -4.34
N PRO A 163 -0.13 -2.18 -5.50
CA PRO A 163 0.78 -2.98 -6.32
C PRO A 163 2.09 -2.28 -6.70
N HIS A 164 2.04 -0.98 -6.98
CA HIS A 164 3.24 -0.18 -7.33
C HIS A 164 4.31 -0.17 -6.23
N ASN A 165 3.87 -0.28 -4.97
CA ASN A 165 4.75 -0.23 -3.79
C ASN A 165 5.12 -1.63 -3.28
N ILE A 166 4.71 -2.70 -3.96
CA ILE A 166 5.16 -4.06 -3.71
C ILE A 166 6.22 -4.41 -4.75
N LEU A 167 7.47 -4.49 -4.31
CA LEU A 167 8.59 -4.90 -5.17
C LEU A 167 8.82 -6.41 -5.07
N LEU A 168 9.35 -7.01 -6.13
CA LEU A 168 9.58 -8.45 -6.22
C LEU A 168 11.09 -8.74 -6.34
N ASP A 169 11.61 -9.54 -5.41
CA ASP A 169 13.00 -9.99 -5.47
C ASP A 169 13.20 -11.06 -6.56
N GLN A 170 14.42 -11.59 -6.69
CA GLN A 170 14.79 -12.58 -7.71
C GLN A 170 13.91 -13.85 -7.69
N SER A 171 13.35 -14.22 -6.53
CA SER A 171 12.50 -15.40 -6.34
C SER A 171 11.00 -15.05 -6.35
N PHE A 172 10.66 -13.82 -6.77
CA PHE A 172 9.32 -13.24 -6.69
C PHE A 172 8.78 -13.18 -5.26
N THR A 173 9.65 -13.07 -4.26
CA THR A 173 9.22 -12.77 -2.89
C THR A 173 8.82 -11.30 -2.80
N PRO A 174 7.62 -10.97 -2.30
CA PRO A 174 7.18 -9.59 -2.21
C PRO A 174 7.89 -8.84 -1.09
N LYS A 175 8.25 -7.59 -1.36
CA LYS A 175 8.83 -6.61 -0.43
C LYS A 175 7.96 -5.36 -0.42
N ILE A 176 7.35 -5.07 0.72
CA ILE A 176 6.66 -3.80 0.94
C ILE A 176 7.70 -2.67 0.92
N SER A 177 7.45 -1.63 0.14
CA SER A 177 8.34 -0.49 -0.09
C SER A 177 7.58 0.84 -0.04
N ASP A 178 8.33 1.95 -0.10
CA ASP A 178 7.82 3.33 -0.08
C ASP A 178 7.14 3.74 1.23
N PHE A 179 7.95 3.92 2.27
CA PHE A 179 7.52 4.30 3.62
C PHE A 179 7.38 5.82 3.81
N GLY A 180 7.35 6.63 2.74
CA GLY A 180 7.28 8.09 2.86
C GLY A 180 6.05 8.58 3.62
N LEU A 181 4.91 7.90 3.47
CA LEU A 181 3.67 8.22 4.17
C LEU A 181 3.52 7.51 5.52
N ALA A 182 4.45 6.61 5.86
CA ALA A 182 4.32 5.74 7.01
C ALA A 182 4.41 6.50 8.34
N ARG A 183 3.77 5.99 9.38
CA ARG A 183 3.79 6.60 10.72
C ARG A 183 3.92 5.56 11.82
N LEU A 184 4.69 5.93 12.84
CA LEU A 184 4.99 5.13 14.02
C LEU A 184 4.03 5.50 15.16
N TYR A 185 3.39 4.51 15.78
CA TYR A 185 2.49 4.69 16.90
C TYR A 185 2.85 3.74 18.05
N PRO A 186 2.65 4.15 19.31
CA PRO A 186 2.79 3.24 20.44
C PRO A 186 1.79 2.08 20.32
N ILE A 187 2.22 0.87 20.69
CA ILE A 187 1.36 -0.31 20.72
C ILE A 187 0.19 -0.06 21.68
N GLY A 188 -1.04 -0.39 21.25
CA GLY A 188 -2.25 -0.25 22.06
C GLY A 188 -3.04 1.04 21.84
N HIS A 189 -2.49 2.03 21.12
CA HIS A 189 -3.29 3.15 20.60
C HIS A 189 -4.06 2.70 19.36
N SER A 190 -5.39 2.60 19.48
CA SER A 190 -6.26 2.10 18.42
C SER A 190 -6.66 3.16 17.39
N ILE A 191 -6.65 4.44 17.76
CA ILE A 191 -7.10 5.54 16.91
C ILE A 191 -5.99 6.57 16.74
N VAL A 192 -5.73 6.91 15.49
CA VAL A 192 -4.69 7.82 15.02
C VAL A 192 -5.32 9.12 14.55
N SER A 193 -4.73 10.25 14.96
CA SER A 193 -5.04 11.56 14.39
C SER A 193 -4.12 11.85 13.21
N LEU A 194 -4.69 12.00 12.01
CA LEU A 194 -3.97 12.50 10.84
C LEU A 194 -4.26 13.99 10.63
N THR A 195 -3.20 14.75 10.35
CA THR A 195 -3.29 16.19 10.05
C THR A 195 -3.77 16.48 8.62
N ALA A 196 -3.68 15.49 7.73
CA ALA A 196 -4.16 15.54 6.36
C ALA A 196 -4.38 14.11 5.83
N ALA A 197 -5.36 13.95 4.94
CA ALA A 197 -5.57 12.70 4.21
C ALA A 197 -4.32 12.40 3.36
N ARG A 198 -3.93 11.12 3.32
CA ARG A 198 -2.72 10.65 2.62
C ARG A 198 -2.94 9.23 2.10
N GLY A 199 -2.31 8.91 0.99
CA GLY A 199 -2.43 7.62 0.31
C GLY A 199 -2.81 7.82 -1.16
N THR A 200 -3.02 6.70 -1.85
CA THR A 200 -3.38 6.71 -3.27
C THR A 200 -4.87 6.49 -3.47
N LEU A 201 -5.52 7.39 -4.22
CA LEU A 201 -6.93 7.24 -4.62
C LEU A 201 -7.17 5.86 -5.24
N GLY A 202 -8.29 5.22 -4.87
CA GLY A 202 -8.60 3.83 -5.24
C GLY A 202 -8.17 2.78 -4.20
N TYR A 203 -7.18 3.09 -3.36
CA TYR A 203 -6.73 2.20 -2.26
C TYR A 203 -6.99 2.81 -0.88
N MET A 204 -7.31 4.10 -0.78
CA MET A 204 -7.57 4.76 0.50
C MET A 204 -8.89 4.30 1.13
N ALA A 205 -8.82 4.00 2.42
CA ALA A 205 -9.97 3.62 3.22
C ALA A 205 -10.91 4.81 3.47
N HIS A 206 -12.22 4.53 3.57
CA HIS A 206 -13.25 5.56 3.69
C HIS A 206 -13.11 6.43 4.94
N GLU A 207 -12.67 5.87 6.07
CA GLU A 207 -12.45 6.60 7.33
C GLU A 207 -11.34 7.67 7.26
N LEU A 208 -10.53 7.67 6.19
CA LEU A 208 -9.56 8.74 5.92
C LEU A 208 -10.24 10.03 5.43
N PHE A 209 -11.47 9.94 4.93
CA PHE A 209 -12.26 11.06 4.40
C PHE A 209 -13.53 11.31 5.21
N TYR A 210 -14.16 10.25 5.73
CA TYR A 210 -15.42 10.27 6.47
C TYR A 210 -15.17 9.95 7.96
N LYS A 211 -15.06 11.00 8.78
CA LYS A 211 -14.69 10.88 10.20
C LYS A 211 -15.76 10.20 11.07
N ASP A 212 -16.98 10.14 10.59
CA ASP A 212 -18.16 9.53 11.21
C ASP A 212 -18.18 7.99 11.08
N ILE A 213 -17.43 7.41 10.15
CA ILE A 213 -17.40 5.95 9.92
C ILE A 213 -16.50 5.22 10.93
N GLY A 214 -15.52 5.91 11.51
CA GLY A 214 -14.64 5.34 12.53
C GLY A 214 -13.29 6.04 12.66
N GLY A 215 -12.51 5.60 13.65
CA GLY A 215 -11.15 6.10 13.86
C GLY A 215 -10.12 5.46 12.93
N ILE A 216 -9.13 6.25 12.51
CA ILE A 216 -8.03 5.79 11.64
C ILE A 216 -7.14 4.84 12.45
N SER A 217 -6.83 3.68 11.89
CA SER A 217 -6.02 2.64 12.53
C SER A 217 -5.29 1.79 11.47
N TYR A 218 -4.63 0.71 11.89
CA TYR A 218 -4.11 -0.31 10.97
C TYR A 218 -5.16 -0.93 10.03
N LYS A 219 -6.45 -0.74 10.33
CA LYS A 219 -7.56 -1.11 9.45
C LYS A 219 -7.56 -0.35 8.11
N ALA A 220 -6.93 0.82 8.04
CA ALA A 220 -6.79 1.57 6.79
C ALA A 220 -5.87 0.83 5.80
N ASP A 221 -4.72 0.32 6.27
CA ASP A 221 -3.81 -0.49 5.47
C ASP A 221 -4.46 -1.82 5.02
N LEU A 222 -5.30 -2.41 5.88
CA LEU A 222 -6.10 -3.59 5.54
C LEU A 222 -7.06 -3.35 4.39
N TYR A 223 -7.73 -2.20 4.36
CA TYR A 223 -8.60 -1.82 3.24
C TYR A 223 -7.80 -1.72 1.94
N SER A 224 -6.66 -1.03 1.98
CA SER A 224 -5.76 -0.90 0.83
C SER A 224 -5.26 -2.26 0.33
N PHE A 225 -4.93 -3.18 1.25
CA PHE A 225 -4.60 -4.57 0.93
C PHE A 225 -5.77 -5.31 0.26
N GLY A 226 -7.00 -5.15 0.75
CA GLY A 226 -8.18 -5.71 0.12
C GLY A 226 -8.39 -5.23 -1.32
N MET A 227 -8.24 -3.93 -1.57
CA MET A 227 -8.30 -3.37 -2.93
C MET A 227 -7.22 -3.93 -3.84
N MET A 228 -6.00 -4.10 -3.33
CA MET A 228 -4.91 -4.75 -4.06
C MET A 228 -5.20 -6.23 -4.37
N LEU A 229 -5.74 -6.99 -3.42
CA LEU A 229 -6.13 -8.39 -3.66
C LEU A 229 -7.20 -8.50 -4.76
N MET A 230 -8.16 -7.58 -4.79
CA MET A 230 -9.16 -7.51 -5.86
C MET A 230 -8.52 -7.30 -7.22
N GLU A 231 -7.55 -6.40 -7.32
CA GLU A 231 -6.83 -6.12 -8.56
C GLU A 231 -5.99 -7.33 -9.01
N MET A 232 -5.28 -7.97 -8.08
CA MET A 232 -4.50 -9.18 -8.34
C MET A 232 -5.38 -10.32 -8.88
N ALA A 233 -6.55 -10.53 -8.28
CA ALA A 233 -7.50 -11.56 -8.70
C ALA A 233 -8.22 -11.20 -10.03
N GLY A 234 -8.40 -9.91 -10.31
CA GLY A 234 -9.03 -9.40 -11.53
C GLY A 234 -8.18 -9.55 -12.80
N ARG A 235 -6.85 -9.73 -12.66
CA ARG A 235 -5.88 -9.81 -13.76
C ARG A 235 -6.25 -10.76 -14.90
N ARG A 236 -6.67 -11.99 -14.58
CA ARG A 236 -6.80 -13.09 -15.56
C ARG A 236 -8.25 -13.58 -15.77
N ARG A 237 -9.19 -13.09 -14.97
CA ARG A 237 -10.61 -13.20 -15.35
C ARG A 237 -10.79 -12.21 -16.50
N ASN A 238 -11.26 -12.64 -17.67
CA ASN A 238 -11.67 -11.76 -18.77
C ASN A 238 -12.88 -10.90 -18.36
N ILE A 239 -12.74 -10.05 -17.34
CA ILE A 239 -13.76 -9.09 -16.88
C ILE A 239 -13.82 -7.89 -17.86
N ASN A 240 -12.94 -7.88 -18.86
CA ASN A 240 -12.71 -6.85 -19.89
C ASN A 240 -13.67 -6.90 -21.09
N ALA A 241 -14.98 -6.98 -20.86
CA ALA A 241 -15.93 -6.58 -21.91
C ALA A 241 -17.06 -5.68 -21.39
N HIS A 242 -17.35 -5.70 -20.08
CA HIS A 242 -18.37 -4.84 -19.47
C HIS A 242 -17.82 -3.95 -18.34
N ALA A 243 -16.64 -4.24 -17.80
CA ALA A 243 -16.02 -3.42 -16.75
C ALA A 243 -15.16 -2.25 -17.26
N GLU A 244 -14.92 -2.15 -18.57
CA GLU A 244 -14.19 -1.00 -19.16
C GLU A 244 -14.89 0.35 -18.92
N HIS A 245 -16.15 0.33 -18.43
CA HIS A 245 -16.92 1.52 -18.06
C HIS A 245 -17.28 1.60 -16.57
N SER A 246 -16.87 0.65 -15.71
CA SER A 246 -17.21 0.69 -14.29
C SER A 246 -16.03 1.25 -13.48
N SER A 247 -16.20 2.39 -12.83
CA SER A 247 -15.20 2.95 -11.90
C SER A 247 -14.73 1.90 -10.88
N GLN A 248 -13.49 1.98 -10.40
CA GLN A 248 -12.89 1.09 -9.38
C GLN A 248 -13.80 0.80 -8.16
N ILE A 249 -14.75 1.70 -7.89
CA ILE A 249 -15.79 1.64 -6.86
C ILE A 249 -16.82 0.52 -7.12
N TYR A 250 -17.22 0.26 -8.37
CA TYR A 250 -18.26 -0.72 -8.70
C TYR A 250 -17.75 -2.15 -8.83
N PHE A 251 -16.46 -2.31 -9.10
CA PHE A 251 -15.86 -3.63 -9.33
C PHE A 251 -16.06 -4.59 -8.15
N PRO A 252 -15.83 -4.21 -6.88
CA PRO A 252 -16.07 -5.11 -5.75
C PRO A 252 -17.53 -5.55 -5.59
N LEU A 253 -18.49 -4.66 -5.87
CA LEU A 253 -19.92 -4.98 -5.78
C LEU A 253 -20.34 -6.00 -6.84
N TRP A 254 -19.88 -5.80 -8.08
CA TRP A 254 -20.17 -6.72 -9.17
C TRP A 254 -19.58 -8.12 -8.90
N VAL A 255 -18.34 -8.18 -8.41
CA VAL A 255 -17.69 -9.45 -8.02
C VAL A 255 -18.46 -10.15 -6.90
N TYR A 256 -18.96 -9.39 -5.91
CA TYR A 256 -19.79 -9.94 -4.84
C TYR A 256 -21.06 -10.60 -5.38
N ASP A 257 -21.81 -9.90 -6.23
CA ASP A 257 -23.09 -10.38 -6.79
C ASP A 257 -22.90 -11.64 -7.65
N GLN A 258 -21.76 -11.78 -8.33
CA GLN A 258 -21.43 -12.99 -9.07
C GLN A 258 -21.19 -14.18 -8.13
N LEU A 259 -20.37 -13.98 -7.08
CA LEU A 259 -20.05 -15.04 -6.11
C LEU A 259 -21.26 -15.46 -5.27
N SER A 260 -22.18 -14.55 -4.97
CA SER A 260 -23.40 -14.89 -4.23
C SER A 260 -24.32 -15.79 -5.05
N LYS A 261 -24.46 -15.54 -6.36
CA LYS A 261 -25.26 -16.36 -7.29
C LYS A 261 -24.65 -17.74 -7.52
N GLU A 262 -23.32 -17.84 -7.64
CA GLU A 262 -22.63 -19.13 -7.74
C GLU A 262 -22.84 -20.01 -6.51
N LYS A 263 -23.08 -19.42 -5.33
CA LYS A 263 -23.38 -20.17 -4.11
C LYS A 263 -24.76 -20.82 -4.13
N GLU A 264 -25.67 -20.33 -4.98
CA GLU A 264 -27.05 -20.82 -5.13
C GLU A 264 -27.18 -21.94 -6.17
N VAL A 265 -26.16 -22.13 -7.04
CA VAL A 265 -26.13 -23.17 -8.08
C VAL A 265 -25.12 -24.26 -7.68
N GLU A 266 -25.48 -25.55 -7.81
CA GLU A 266 -24.63 -26.70 -7.39
C GLU A 266 -23.19 -26.58 -7.88
N ARG A 267 -22.24 -26.82 -6.97
CA ARG A 267 -20.79 -26.67 -7.16
C ARG A 267 -20.30 -27.54 -8.33
N VAL A 268 -20.01 -26.91 -9.46
CA VAL A 268 -19.09 -27.46 -10.46
C VAL A 268 -17.70 -27.55 -9.82
N GLU A 269 -16.95 -28.63 -10.08
CA GLU A 269 -15.58 -28.80 -9.60
C GLU A 269 -14.71 -27.63 -10.07
N VAL A 270 -14.42 -26.71 -9.14
CA VAL A 270 -13.58 -25.54 -9.37
C VAL A 270 -12.12 -26.02 -9.44
N ILE A 271 -11.43 -25.69 -10.54
CA ILE A 271 -10.00 -26.01 -10.73
C ILE A 271 -9.19 -25.34 -9.60
N GLU A 272 -8.14 -25.98 -9.09
CA GLU A 272 -7.34 -25.49 -7.93
C GLU A 272 -6.86 -24.03 -8.09
N GLU A 273 -6.49 -23.62 -9.31
CA GLU A 273 -6.10 -22.23 -9.63
C GLU A 273 -7.24 -21.20 -9.42
N GLU A 274 -8.48 -21.63 -9.66
CA GLU A 274 -9.67 -20.83 -9.42
C GLU A 274 -10.01 -20.79 -7.92
N ARG A 275 -9.63 -21.82 -7.15
CA ARG A 275 -9.78 -21.83 -5.67
C ARG A 275 -8.91 -20.75 -5.03
N GLU A 276 -7.63 -20.65 -5.36
CA GLU A 276 -6.77 -19.62 -4.76
C GLU A 276 -7.21 -18.20 -5.11
N THR A 277 -7.64 -17.99 -6.36
CA THR A 277 -8.22 -16.71 -6.79
C THR A 277 -9.49 -16.37 -6.02
N ARG A 278 -10.40 -17.35 -5.88
CA ARG A 278 -11.66 -17.18 -5.12
C ARG A 278 -11.39 -16.90 -3.65
N LYS A 279 -10.38 -17.55 -3.06
CA LYS A 279 -9.92 -17.30 -1.67
C LYS A 279 -9.47 -15.85 -1.51
N MET A 280 -8.60 -15.36 -2.40
CA MET A 280 -8.15 -13.97 -2.39
C MET A 280 -9.31 -12.98 -2.50
N ILE A 281 -10.31 -13.25 -3.37
CA ILE A 281 -11.48 -12.39 -3.52
C ILE A 281 -12.33 -12.36 -2.24
N ILE A 282 -12.60 -13.50 -1.62
CA ILE A 282 -13.39 -13.55 -0.37
C ILE A 282 -12.66 -12.77 0.73
N VAL A 283 -11.35 -12.98 0.90
CA VAL A 283 -10.53 -12.23 1.84
C VAL A 283 -10.57 -10.74 1.53
N ALA A 284 -10.46 -10.37 0.25
CA ALA A 284 -10.53 -8.98 -0.19
C ALA A 284 -11.85 -8.32 0.20
N LEU A 285 -12.98 -9.00 -0.02
CA LEU A 285 -14.31 -8.52 0.36
C LEU A 285 -14.42 -8.27 1.88
N TRP A 286 -13.79 -9.10 2.71
CA TRP A 286 -13.74 -8.89 4.16
C TRP A 286 -12.89 -7.66 4.52
N CYS A 287 -11.79 -7.44 3.80
CA CYS A 287 -10.88 -6.33 4.05
C CYS A 287 -11.45 -4.95 3.64
N ILE A 288 -12.35 -4.90 2.64
CA ILE A 288 -12.89 -3.63 2.09
C ILE A 288 -14.23 -3.20 2.69
N GLN A 289 -14.64 -3.79 3.82
CA GLN A 289 -15.87 -3.38 4.50
C GLN A 289 -15.82 -1.88 4.87
N LEU A 290 -16.97 -1.21 4.76
CA LEU A 290 -17.08 0.23 4.99
C LEU A 290 -16.61 0.60 6.39
N SER A 291 -17.17 -0.05 7.42
CA SER A 291 -16.73 0.13 8.81
C SER A 291 -15.37 -0.53 9.03
N PRO A 292 -14.38 0.18 9.61
CA PRO A 292 -13.11 -0.41 10.03
C PRO A 292 -13.28 -1.56 11.03
N ASN A 293 -14.36 -1.56 11.83
CA ASN A 293 -14.60 -2.58 12.86
C ASN A 293 -14.98 -3.93 12.26
N ASP A 294 -15.66 -3.93 11.10
CA ASP A 294 -16.10 -5.15 10.41
C ASP A 294 -14.97 -5.82 9.63
N ARG A 295 -13.86 -5.10 9.39
CA ARG A 295 -12.67 -5.66 8.75
C ARG A 295 -11.95 -6.63 9.71
N PRO A 296 -11.43 -7.77 9.23
CA PRO A 296 -10.68 -8.71 10.07
C PRO A 296 -9.37 -8.10 10.60
N SER A 297 -8.72 -8.79 11.56
CA SER A 297 -7.33 -8.49 11.90
C SER A 297 -6.38 -9.04 10.85
N MET A 298 -5.16 -8.48 10.72
CA MET A 298 -4.15 -9.03 9.81
C MET A 298 -3.82 -10.50 10.12
N ARG A 299 -3.75 -10.89 11.39
CA ARG A 299 -3.66 -12.30 11.79
C ARG A 299 -4.80 -13.16 11.24
N LYS A 300 -6.05 -12.69 11.33
CA LYS A 300 -7.19 -13.43 10.78
C LYS A 300 -7.15 -13.50 9.26
N VAL A 301 -6.68 -12.45 8.59
CA VAL A 301 -6.44 -12.44 7.13
C VAL A 301 -5.42 -13.52 6.74
N LEU A 302 -4.32 -13.65 7.48
CA LEU A 302 -3.35 -14.72 7.28
C LEU A 302 -4.00 -16.10 7.46
N ASP A 303 -4.73 -16.32 8.56
CA ASP A 303 -5.41 -17.60 8.80
C ASP A 303 -6.42 -17.93 7.67
N MET A 304 -7.07 -16.92 7.07
CA MET A 304 -7.99 -17.10 5.94
C MET A 304 -7.27 -17.40 4.62
N LEU A 305 -6.11 -16.79 4.37
CA LEU A 305 -5.31 -17.02 3.16
C LEU A 305 -4.59 -18.38 3.20
N GLU A 306 -4.11 -18.80 4.38
CA GLU A 306 -3.44 -20.09 4.59
C GLU A 306 -4.44 -21.25 4.73
N GLY A 307 -5.65 -20.95 5.22
CA GLY A 307 -6.69 -21.92 5.47
C GLY A 307 -7.38 -22.46 4.23
N ASP A 308 -8.24 -23.45 4.48
CA ASP A 308 -9.11 -24.06 3.47
C ASP A 308 -10.22 -23.09 3.05
N ILE A 309 -10.40 -22.93 1.74
CA ILE A 309 -11.45 -22.10 1.16
C ILE A 309 -12.86 -22.55 1.57
N ASP A 310 -13.06 -23.85 1.80
CA ASP A 310 -14.38 -24.39 2.17
C ASP A 310 -14.86 -23.90 3.54
N LYS A 311 -13.95 -23.39 4.37
CA LYS A 311 -14.25 -22.78 5.67
C LYS A 311 -14.55 -21.29 5.58
N LEU A 312 -14.32 -20.66 4.42
CA LEU A 312 -14.54 -19.24 4.24
C LEU A 312 -16.00 -18.94 3.92
N GLN A 313 -16.53 -17.91 4.58
CA GLN A 313 -17.85 -17.36 4.30
C GLN A 313 -17.70 -16.02 3.58
N LEU A 314 -18.66 -15.72 2.71
CA LEU A 314 -18.77 -14.37 2.14
C LEU A 314 -19.12 -13.40 3.28
N PRO A 315 -18.48 -12.21 3.34
CA PRO A 315 -18.90 -11.14 4.24
C PRO A 315 -20.27 -10.58 3.83
N PRO A 316 -20.84 -9.64 4.61
CA PRO A 316 -21.88 -8.76 4.11
C PRO A 316 -21.46 -8.06 2.80
N LYS A 317 -22.43 -7.73 1.96
CA LYS A 317 -22.19 -6.96 0.74
C LYS A 317 -21.53 -5.62 1.10
N PRO A 318 -20.37 -5.27 0.54
CA PRO A 318 -19.71 -4.00 0.84
C PRO A 318 -20.63 -2.82 0.52
N LEU A 319 -20.54 -1.75 1.33
CA LEU A 319 -21.22 -0.49 1.08
C LEU A 319 -20.23 0.53 0.51
N LEU A 320 -20.68 1.35 -0.43
CA LEU A 320 -19.84 2.36 -1.08
C LEU A 320 -19.76 3.70 -0.32
N TYR A 321 -20.80 3.98 0.46
CA TYR A 321 -20.94 5.21 1.24
C TYR A 321 -21.78 4.91 2.48
N PRO A 322 -21.64 5.71 3.55
CA PRO A 322 -22.53 5.63 4.71
C PRO A 322 -23.98 5.77 4.27
N THR A 323 -24.84 4.89 4.75
CA THR A 323 -26.28 5.10 4.60
C THR A 323 -26.65 6.27 5.49
N GLU A 324 -27.21 7.35 4.93
CA GLU A 324 -27.81 8.41 5.75
C GLU A 324 -28.81 7.75 6.69
N ALA A 325 -28.67 8.00 7.99
CA ALA A 325 -29.69 7.57 8.94
C ALA A 325 -31.02 8.18 8.49
N PRO A 326 -32.13 7.42 8.48
CA PRO A 326 -33.43 8.01 8.19
C PRO A 326 -33.62 9.17 9.16
N ILE A 327 -33.77 10.37 8.60
CA ILE A 327 -34.21 11.55 9.34
C ILE A 327 -35.58 11.15 9.88
N ASP A 328 -35.72 11.05 11.20
CA ASP A 328 -37.05 11.02 11.82
C ASP A 328 -37.76 12.28 11.32
N ASP A 329 -38.77 12.07 10.49
CA ASP A 329 -39.56 13.10 9.83
C ASP A 329 -40.48 13.74 10.88
N ASP A 330 -39.88 14.51 11.79
CA ASP A 330 -40.59 15.44 12.64
C ASP A 330 -40.43 16.83 12.04
N ASN A 331 -41.33 17.12 11.11
CA ASN A 331 -41.77 18.41 10.61
C ASN A 331 -40.89 19.61 10.96
N ASN A 332 -40.16 20.14 9.97
CA ASN A 332 -40.11 21.58 9.71
C ASN A 332 -39.59 21.82 8.29
N GLU A 333 -40.49 22.26 7.40
CA GLU A 333 -40.15 22.82 6.10
C GLU A 333 -39.17 23.99 6.27
N ILE A 334 -37.96 23.84 5.74
CA ILE A 334 -37.10 24.97 5.40
C ILE A 334 -36.65 24.75 3.95
N GLU A 335 -37.22 25.53 3.04
CA GLU A 335 -36.80 25.61 1.64
C GLU A 335 -35.31 26.00 1.58
N LEU A 336 -34.49 25.13 0.99
CA LEU A 336 -33.12 25.44 0.58
C LEU A 336 -33.07 25.42 -0.95
N GLU A 337 -33.07 26.61 -1.54
CA GLU A 337 -32.85 26.82 -2.97
C GLU A 337 -31.52 26.18 -3.41
N MET A 338 -31.61 25.19 -4.30
CA MET A 338 -30.47 24.61 -4.98
C MET A 338 -29.92 25.58 -6.04
N HIS A 339 -28.86 26.30 -5.72
CA HIS A 339 -28.01 26.95 -6.73
C HIS A 339 -27.07 25.89 -7.34
N VAL A 340 -27.34 25.51 -8.59
CA VAL A 340 -26.44 24.69 -9.42
C VAL A 340 -25.51 25.64 -10.18
N PRO A 341 -24.18 25.65 -9.94
CA PRO A 341 -23.27 26.35 -10.82
C PRO A 341 -23.03 25.48 -12.06
N SER A 342 -23.62 25.89 -13.17
CA SER A 342 -23.20 25.48 -14.51
C SER A 342 -21.73 25.86 -14.74
N LEU A 343 -20.87 24.89 -15.03
CA LEU A 343 -19.61 25.16 -15.73
C LEU A 343 -19.66 24.55 -17.12
N ILE A 344 -19.94 25.42 -18.07
CA ILE A 344 -19.52 25.31 -19.47
C ILE A 344 -18.16 26.01 -19.56
N MET A 345 -17.09 25.24 -19.82
CA MET A 345 -16.14 25.38 -20.94
C MET A 345 -15.03 24.35 -20.81
#